data_AF-A0A2E5BVI2-F1
#
_entry.id   AF-A0A2E5BVI2-F1
#
_cell.length_a   1.000
_cell.length_b   1.000
_cell.length_c   1.000
_cell.angle_alpha   90.00
_cell.angle_beta   90.00
_cell.angle_gamma   90.00
#
_symmetry.space_group_name_H-M   'P 1'
#
loop_
_entity.id
_entity.type
_entity.pdbx_description
1 polymer ?
#
loop_
_entity_poly.entity_id
_entity_poly.type
_entity_poly.pdbx_seq_one_letter_code
_entity_poly.pdbx_strand_id
1 'polypeptide(L)'
;MSFTMPEQGRTWDVLSKEMLERGGSDVKWRDGKTAVYVFNAGDDVTRVQKGAYTMYMSENGLGPLAFPSLKQMEDEVISMGLNLLHAPDGAAGNITSGGTDSITMAIKAARDYARA
;
A
#
# COMPACT_ATOMS: atom_id res chain seq x y z
N MET A 1 -26.20 -14.80 0.76
CA MET A 1 -26.45 -14.47 2.19
C MET A 1 -26.62 -12.97 2.28
N SER A 2 -27.65 -12.50 2.97
CA SER A 2 -27.79 -11.07 3.29
C SER A 2 -27.19 -10.85 4.68
N PHE A 3 -26.27 -9.91 4.81
CA PHE A 3 -25.68 -9.51 6.08
C PHE A 3 -26.17 -8.10 6.40
N THR A 4 -26.65 -7.89 7.63
CA THR A 4 -27.03 -6.57 8.14
C THR A 4 -25.97 -6.07 9.14
N MET A 5 -25.84 -4.76 9.29
CA MET A 5 -25.02 -4.19 10.36
C MET A 5 -25.57 -4.68 11.70
N PRO A 6 -24.72 -5.18 12.64
CA PRO A 6 -25.21 -5.58 13.95
C PRO A 6 -25.72 -4.36 14.72
N GLU A 7 -26.80 -4.54 15.48
CA GLU A 7 -27.38 -3.48 16.31
C GLU A 7 -26.43 -3.02 17.43
N GLN A 8 -25.49 -3.88 17.84
CA GLN A 8 -24.51 -3.60 18.88
C GLN A 8 -23.10 -3.92 18.38
N GLY A 9 -22.14 -3.09 18.81
CA GLY A 9 -20.73 -3.32 18.57
C GLY A 9 -20.24 -4.61 19.25
N ARG A 10 -19.30 -5.29 18.61
CA ARG A 10 -18.68 -6.52 19.13
C ARG A 10 -17.33 -6.17 19.75
N THR A 11 -16.95 -6.89 20.80
CA THR A 11 -15.66 -6.68 21.46
C THR A 11 -14.50 -7.10 20.56
N TRP A 12 -13.34 -6.47 20.76
CA TRP A 12 -12.14 -6.80 20.01
C TRP A 12 -11.71 -8.27 20.17
N ASP A 13 -11.84 -8.85 21.37
CA ASP A 13 -11.49 -10.25 21.62
C ASP A 13 -12.33 -11.23 20.80
N VAL A 14 -13.59 -10.88 20.54
CA VAL A 14 -14.48 -11.68 19.70
C VAL A 14 -14.15 -11.47 18.22
N LEU A 15 -13.98 -10.21 17.79
CA LEU A 15 -13.69 -9.89 16.38
C LEU A 15 -12.35 -10.46 15.93
N SER A 16 -11.30 -10.31 16.73
CA SER A 16 -9.95 -10.77 16.40
C SER A 16 -9.88 -12.29 16.24
N LYS A 17 -10.56 -13.06 17.10
CA LYS A 17 -10.65 -14.52 16.97
C LYS A 17 -11.31 -14.94 15.67
N GLU A 18 -12.45 -14.34 15.32
CA GLU A 18 -13.12 -14.64 14.06
C GLU A 18 -12.29 -14.26 12.84
N MET A 19 -11.59 -13.12 12.88
CA MET A 19 -10.70 -12.71 11.80
C MET A 19 -9.59 -13.73 11.57
N LEU A 20 -9.01 -14.27 12.65
CA LEU A 20 -8.02 -15.34 12.58
C LEU A 20 -8.61 -16.65 12.04
N GLU A 21 -9.80 -17.04 12.48
CA GLU A 21 -10.48 -18.25 12.00
C GLU A 21 -10.79 -18.18 10.50
N ARG A 22 -11.23 -17.01 10.00
CA ARG A 22 -11.47 -16.79 8.55
C ARG A 22 -10.22 -17.04 7.72
N GLY A 23 -9.06 -16.58 8.21
CA GLY A 23 -7.77 -16.80 7.53
C GLY A 23 -7.24 -18.24 7.61
N GLY A 24 -7.89 -19.13 8.39
CA GLY A 24 -7.42 -20.51 8.58
C GLY A 24 -7.46 -21.38 7.31
N SER A 25 -8.28 -20.99 6.33
CA SER A 25 -8.37 -21.66 5.01
C SER A 25 -7.53 -20.97 3.93
N ASP A 26 -6.88 -19.85 4.26
CA ASP A 26 -6.04 -19.14 3.31
C ASP A 26 -4.82 -19.98 2.94
N VAL A 27 -4.25 -19.70 1.78
CA VAL A 27 -3.08 -20.41 1.32
C VAL A 27 -1.89 -20.18 2.26
N LYS A 28 -1.17 -21.26 2.57
CA LYS A 28 -0.02 -21.27 3.48
C LYS A 28 1.23 -20.69 2.83
N TRP A 29 1.18 -19.43 2.39
CA TRP A 29 2.28 -18.76 1.70
C TRP A 29 3.54 -18.66 2.56
N ARG A 30 3.39 -18.62 3.89
CA ARG A 30 4.49 -18.64 4.87
C ARG A 30 5.27 -19.95 4.87
N ASP A 31 4.68 -21.04 4.40
CA ASP A 31 5.35 -22.34 4.23
C ASP A 31 6.07 -22.44 2.87
N GLY A 32 6.20 -21.33 2.12
CA GLY A 32 6.85 -21.29 0.80
C GLY A 32 6.01 -21.84 -0.36
N LYS A 33 4.71 -22.07 -0.17
CA LYS A 33 3.86 -22.82 -1.10
C LYS A 33 3.20 -21.99 -2.22
N THR A 34 3.48 -20.68 -2.31
CA THR A 34 2.87 -19.80 -3.33
C THR A 34 3.80 -18.67 -3.75
N ALA A 35 4.28 -18.70 -5.00
CA ALA A 35 5.24 -17.73 -5.51
C ALA A 35 4.61 -16.43 -6.08
N VAL A 36 3.30 -16.39 -6.35
CA VAL A 36 2.69 -15.29 -7.14
C VAL A 36 1.89 -14.29 -6.29
N TYR A 37 1.34 -14.72 -5.16
CA TYR A 37 0.37 -13.90 -4.41
C TYR A 37 0.99 -13.04 -3.31
N VAL A 38 2.11 -13.47 -2.72
CA VAL A 38 2.76 -12.76 -1.62
C VAL A 38 4.26 -12.70 -1.86
N PHE A 39 4.76 -11.49 -2.09
CA PHE A 39 6.19 -11.21 -2.18
C PHE A 39 6.73 -11.04 -0.75
N ASN A 40 7.19 -12.15 -0.16
CA ASN A 40 7.72 -12.15 1.20
C ASN A 40 9.16 -11.61 1.22
N ALA A 41 9.35 -10.45 1.86
CA ALA A 41 10.66 -9.81 2.02
C ALA A 41 11.40 -10.22 3.31
N GLY A 42 10.79 -11.08 4.14
CA GLY A 42 11.37 -11.52 5.42
C GLY A 42 10.72 -10.88 6.65
N ASP A 43 11.02 -11.45 7.81
CA ASP A 43 10.42 -11.04 9.10
C ASP A 43 10.92 -9.68 9.58
N ASP A 44 12.15 -9.32 9.25
CA ASP A 44 12.75 -8.02 9.57
C ASP A 44 12.03 -6.88 8.84
N VAL A 45 11.80 -7.04 7.53
CA VAL A 45 11.01 -6.10 6.72
C VAL A 45 9.55 -6.07 7.18
N THR A 46 8.96 -7.24 7.45
CA THR A 46 7.58 -7.35 7.95
C THR A 46 7.39 -6.60 9.27
N ARG A 47 8.37 -6.66 10.18
CA ARG A 47 8.35 -5.93 11.45
C ARG A 47 8.33 -4.41 11.23
N VAL A 48 9.16 -3.91 10.33
CA VAL A 48 9.20 -2.47 9.99
C VAL A 48 7.90 -2.04 9.32
N GLN A 49 7.40 -2.80 8.34
CA GLN A 49 6.15 -2.51 7.63
C GLN A 49 4.96 -2.39 8.58
N LYS A 50 4.78 -3.35 9.49
CA LYS A 50 3.70 -3.32 10.49
C LYS A 50 3.84 -2.12 11.43
N GLY A 51 5.04 -1.87 11.94
CA GLY A 51 5.30 -0.74 12.82
C GLY A 51 5.00 0.61 12.15
N ALA A 52 5.48 0.79 10.92
CA ALA A 52 5.23 1.99 10.13
C ALA A 52 3.74 2.20 9.85
N TYR A 53 3.03 1.14 9.44
CA TYR A 53 1.59 1.23 9.22
C TYR A 53 0.83 1.64 10.48
N THR A 54 1.15 1.06 11.64
CA THR A 54 0.49 1.44 12.90
C THR A 54 0.79 2.89 13.30
N MET A 55 1.99 3.40 13.00
CA MET A 55 2.32 4.80 13.27
C MET A 55 1.54 5.79 12.39
N TYR A 56 1.27 5.42 11.13
CA TYR A 56 0.71 6.34 10.12
C TYR A 56 -0.68 5.92 9.59
N MET A 57 -1.38 5.01 10.28
CA MET A 57 -2.63 4.40 9.81
C MET A 57 -3.78 5.42 9.66
N SER A 58 -3.71 6.56 10.35
CA SER A 58 -4.80 7.56 10.38
C SER A 58 -4.50 8.79 9.51
N GLU A 59 -3.28 8.91 9.02
CA GLU A 59 -2.78 10.02 8.24
C GLU A 59 -3.24 9.89 6.79
N ASN A 60 -3.38 11.04 6.10
CA ASN A 60 -4.04 11.08 4.79
C ASN A 60 -3.22 11.89 3.78
N GLY A 61 -2.77 11.22 2.71
CA GLY A 61 -2.03 11.84 1.60
C GLY A 61 -2.79 12.94 0.84
N LEU A 62 -4.11 13.08 1.01
CA LEU A 62 -4.89 14.19 0.44
C LEU A 62 -4.44 15.56 0.96
N GLY A 63 -3.89 15.63 2.18
CA GLY A 63 -3.52 16.88 2.83
C GLY A 63 -2.02 17.00 3.06
N PRO A 64 -1.18 17.25 2.04
CA PRO A 64 0.29 17.30 2.21
C PRO A 64 0.74 18.43 3.15
N LEU A 65 -0.03 19.52 3.27
CA LEU A 65 0.22 20.57 4.26
C LEU A 65 -0.16 20.16 5.69
N ALA A 66 -1.13 19.27 5.84
CA ALA A 66 -1.56 18.74 7.13
C ALA A 66 -0.66 17.58 7.59
N PHE A 67 -0.09 16.82 6.65
CA PHE A 67 0.77 15.65 6.91
C PHE A 67 2.11 15.78 6.16
N PRO A 68 2.95 16.76 6.53
CA PRO A 68 4.23 16.99 5.86
C PRO A 68 5.20 15.80 5.99
N SER A 69 5.06 15.00 7.06
CA SER A 69 5.82 13.77 7.25
C SER A 69 5.53 12.72 6.17
N LEU A 70 4.26 12.54 5.78
CA LEU A 70 3.90 11.64 4.69
C LEU A 70 4.49 12.12 3.37
N LYS A 71 4.34 13.42 3.07
CA LYS A 71 4.88 14.00 1.84
C LYS A 71 6.39 13.81 1.75
N GLN A 72 7.11 14.01 2.84
CA GLN A 72 8.55 13.78 2.90
C GLN A 72 8.91 12.31 2.58
N MET A 73 8.24 11.35 3.24
CA MET A 73 8.50 9.93 2.98
C MET A 73 8.17 9.52 1.53
N GLU A 74 7.09 10.06 0.95
CA GLU A 74 6.76 9.83 -0.47
C GLU A 74 7.85 10.37 -1.40
N ASP A 75 8.36 11.59 -1.14
CA ASP A 75 9.43 12.19 -1.94
C ASP A 75 10.73 11.38 -1.88
N GLU A 76 11.08 10.88 -0.69
CA GLU A 76 12.25 10.03 -0.49
C GLU A 76 12.13 8.72 -1.29
N VAL A 77 10.96 8.06 -1.26
CA VAL A 77 10.70 6.84 -2.04
C VAL A 77 10.76 7.10 -3.54
N ILE A 78 10.15 8.20 -4.01
CA ILE A 78 10.21 8.60 -5.41
C ILE A 78 11.67 8.86 -5.84
N SER A 79 12.43 9.59 -5.02
CA SER A 79 13.83 9.90 -5.30
C SER A 79 14.68 8.64 -5.39
N MET A 80 14.53 7.69 -4.47
CA MET A 80 15.21 6.39 -4.53
C MET A 80 14.84 5.60 -5.80
N GLY A 81 13.56 5.59 -6.18
CA GLY A 81 13.10 4.90 -7.39
C GLY A 81 13.66 5.52 -8.68
N LEU A 82 13.66 6.86 -8.77
CA LEU A 82 14.26 7.59 -9.89
C LEU A 82 15.76 7.31 -10.00
N ASN A 83 16.48 7.30 -8.88
CA ASN A 83 17.90 6.98 -8.85
C ASN A 83 18.17 5.53 -9.28
N LEU A 84 17.43 4.56 -8.74
CA LEU A 84 17.57 3.14 -9.07
C LEU A 84 17.36 2.84 -10.56
N LEU A 85 16.50 3.63 -11.22
CA LEU A 85 16.17 3.48 -12.65
C LEU A 85 16.99 4.41 -13.56
N HIS A 86 17.99 5.12 -13.02
CA HIS A 86 18.85 6.04 -13.76
C HIS A 86 18.05 7.12 -14.52
N ALA A 87 17.04 7.70 -13.87
CA ALA A 87 16.23 8.75 -14.47
C ALA A 87 17.09 10.00 -14.79
N PRO A 88 16.79 10.73 -15.88
CA PRO A 88 17.53 11.93 -16.24
C PRO A 88 17.30 13.08 -15.24
N ASP A 89 18.18 14.07 -15.28
CA ASP A 89 18.02 15.31 -14.51
C ASP A 89 16.67 15.97 -14.81
N GLY A 90 15.98 16.42 -13.76
CA GLY A 90 14.65 17.01 -13.86
C GLY A 90 13.50 16.00 -13.97
N ALA A 91 13.78 14.69 -13.93
CA ALA A 91 12.71 13.69 -13.80
C ALA A 91 11.94 13.85 -12.49
N ALA A 92 10.65 13.54 -12.54
CA ALA A 92 9.74 13.57 -11.40
C ALA A 92 8.87 12.31 -11.38
N GLY A 93 8.19 12.07 -10.26
CA GLY A 93 7.30 10.93 -10.09
C GLY A 93 6.23 11.18 -9.04
N ASN A 94 5.33 10.21 -8.92
CA ASN A 94 4.24 10.20 -7.93
C ASN A 94 4.05 8.77 -7.41
N ILE A 95 3.67 8.65 -6.14
CA ILE A 95 3.17 7.38 -5.59
C ILE A 95 1.76 7.12 -6.14
N THR A 96 1.45 5.85 -6.43
CA THR A 96 0.14 5.40 -6.90
C THR A 96 -0.28 4.15 -6.13
N SER A 97 -1.54 3.73 -6.27
CA SER A 97 -2.07 2.59 -5.50
C SER A 97 -1.49 1.22 -5.91
N GLY A 98 -0.92 1.12 -7.11
CA GLY A 98 -0.28 -0.09 -7.63
C GLY A 98 -0.01 -0.01 -9.13
N GLY A 99 0.54 -1.08 -9.71
CA GLY A 99 1.03 -1.07 -11.10
C GLY A 99 -0.03 -0.71 -12.15
N THR A 100 -1.28 -1.16 -12.00
CA THR A 100 -2.38 -0.81 -12.90
C THR A 100 -2.66 0.69 -12.89
N ASP A 101 -2.64 1.31 -11.71
CA ASP A 101 -2.85 2.75 -11.54
C ASP A 101 -1.67 3.53 -12.14
N SER A 102 -0.43 3.11 -11.89
CA SER A 102 0.78 3.70 -12.50
C SER A 102 0.73 3.69 -14.03
N ILE A 103 0.37 2.55 -14.64
CA ILE A 103 0.25 2.42 -16.10
C ILE A 103 -0.87 3.32 -16.63
N THR A 104 -2.01 3.36 -15.94
CA THR A 104 -3.15 4.19 -16.33
C THR A 104 -2.79 5.67 -16.31
N MET A 105 -2.08 6.13 -15.27
CA MET A 105 -1.61 7.52 -15.16
C MET A 105 -0.59 7.87 -16.24
N ALA A 106 0.33 6.96 -16.58
CA ALA A 106 1.27 7.16 -17.68
C ALA A 106 0.57 7.29 -19.03
N ILE A 107 -0.39 6.40 -19.33
CA ILE A 107 -1.18 6.44 -20.57
C ILE A 107 -2.01 7.73 -20.63
N LYS A 108 -2.64 8.13 -19.52
CA LYS A 108 -3.39 9.38 -19.44
C LYS A 108 -2.50 10.58 -19.75
N ALA A 109 -1.32 10.68 -19.12
CA ALA A 109 -0.39 11.78 -19.32
C ALA A 109 0.08 11.87 -20.78
N ALA A 110 0.49 10.74 -21.38
CA ALA A 110 0.92 10.69 -22.78
C ALA A 110 -0.21 11.07 -23.75
N ARG A 111 -1.43 10.57 -23.51
CA ARG A 111 -2.61 10.91 -24.31
C ARG A 111 -2.94 12.40 -24.24
N ASP A 112 -2.92 12.97 -23.03
CA ASP A 112 -3.26 14.38 -22.82
C ASP A 112 -2.18 15.29 -23.43
N TYR A 113 -0.91 14.91 -23.33
CA TYR A 113 0.20 15.60 -24.01
C TYR A 113 0.06 15.58 -25.54
N ALA A 114 -0.27 14.42 -26.13
CA ALA A 114 -0.42 14.30 -27.59
C ALA A 114 -1.64 15.04 -28.16
N ARG A 115 -2.59 15.46 -27.32
CA ARG A 115 -3.80 16.20 -27.71
C ARG A 115 -3.66 17.72 -27.56
N ALA A 116 -2.69 18.19 -26.79
CA ALA A 116 -2.42 19.61 -26.56
C ALA A 116 -1.68 20.22 -27.76
#